data_AF-A0A924EHS5-F1
#
_entry.id   AF-A0A924EHS5-F1
#
_cell.length_a   1.000
_cell.length_b   1.000
_cell.length_c   1.000
_cell.angle_alpha   90.00
_cell.angle_beta   90.00
_cell.angle_gamma   90.00
#
_symmetry.space_group_name_H-M   'P 1'
#
loop_
_entity.id
_entity.type
_entity.pdbx_description
1 polymer ?
#
loop_
_entity_poly.entity_id
_entity_poly.type
_entity_poly.pdbx_seq_one_letter_code
_entity_poly.pdbx_strand_id
1 'polypeptide(L)'
;MKKILLYKRADIALQLLAVSIPIVTGCLVNQASVFFSIYGSLGLVQIISCVVNHLYLPAQFRHQQRHRYNLCLIIITIIVIALWLAVLLGNDYTYTHFVGGLIIFTCFAMVVIGFVLAFWYFVITITETQYIGEQVKSGC
;
A
#
# COMPACT_ATOMS: atom_id res chain seq x y z
N MET A 1 -5.41 -13.10 -22.10
CA MET A 1 -4.70 -11.90 -21.57
C MET A 1 -5.59 -10.72 -21.21
N LYS A 2 -6.71 -10.44 -21.92
CA LYS A 2 -7.64 -9.34 -21.60
C LYS A 2 -8.14 -9.30 -20.13
N LYS A 3 -8.39 -10.47 -19.52
CA LYS A 3 -8.79 -10.58 -18.10
C LYS A 3 -7.74 -10.03 -17.13
N ILE A 4 -6.45 -10.30 -17.38
CA ILE A 4 -5.33 -9.83 -16.55
C ILE A 4 -5.20 -8.29 -16.66
N LEU A 5 -5.34 -7.76 -17.87
CA LEU A 5 -5.33 -6.31 -18.09
C LEU A 5 -6.48 -5.60 -17.36
N LEU A 6 -7.69 -6.18 -17.39
CA LEU A 6 -8.84 -5.67 -16.65
C LEU A 6 -8.55 -5.68 -15.14
N TYR A 7 -7.95 -6.76 -14.64
CA TYR A 7 -7.57 -6.88 -13.23
C TYR A 7 -6.62 -5.75 -12.80
N LYS A 8 -5.57 -5.48 -13.60
CA LYS A 8 -4.63 -4.38 -13.34
C LYS A 8 -5.27 -3.00 -13.33
N ARG A 9 -6.21 -2.75 -14.24
CA ARG A 9 -6.95 -1.49 -14.28
C ARG A 9 -7.86 -1.34 -13.06
N ALA A 10 -8.52 -2.41 -12.64
CA ALA A 10 -9.32 -2.43 -11.41
C ALA A 10 -8.46 -2.20 -10.17
N ASP A 11 -7.25 -2.78 -10.13
CA ASP A 11 -6.26 -2.59 -9.07
C ASP A 11 -5.84 -1.11 -8.95
N ILE A 12 -5.51 -0.45 -10.08
CA ILE A 12 -5.22 0.99 -10.10
C ILE A 12 -6.42 1.81 -9.62
N ALA A 13 -7.64 1.48 -10.09
CA ALA A 13 -8.85 2.18 -9.67
C ALA A 13 -9.10 2.03 -8.16
N LEU A 14 -8.87 0.83 -7.60
CA LEU A 14 -9.03 0.57 -6.18
C LEU A 14 -8.02 1.38 -5.34
N GLN A 15 -6.76 1.49 -5.80
CA GLN A 15 -5.74 2.33 -5.15
C GLN A 15 -6.15 3.80 -5.16
N LEU A 16 -6.66 4.31 -6.30
CA LEU A 16 -7.14 5.68 -6.39
C LEU A 16 -8.35 5.93 -5.48
N LEU A 17 -9.27 4.97 -5.37
CA LEU A 17 -10.40 5.04 -4.43
C LEU A 17 -9.93 5.03 -2.97
N ALA A 18 -8.94 4.20 -2.64
CA ALA A 18 -8.36 4.12 -1.30
C ALA A 18 -7.73 5.44 -0.84
N VAL A 19 -7.24 6.27 -1.78
CA VAL A 19 -6.73 7.61 -1.51
C VAL A 19 -7.84 8.67 -1.54
N SER A 20 -8.68 8.67 -2.56
CA SER A 20 -9.66 9.73 -2.79
C SER A 20 -10.81 9.71 -1.76
N ILE A 21 -11.31 8.54 -1.36
CA ILE A 21 -12.42 8.45 -0.39
C ILE A 21 -12.07 9.10 0.95
N PRO A 22 -10.92 8.77 1.59
CA PRO A 22 -10.62 9.37 2.88
C PRO A 22 -10.14 10.82 2.77
N ILE A 23 -9.59 11.27 1.64
CA ILE A 23 -9.36 12.70 1.38
C ILE A 23 -10.70 13.45 1.37
N VAL A 24 -11.66 13.01 0.54
CA VAL A 24 -12.96 13.67 0.41
C VAL A 24 -13.68 13.66 1.76
N THR A 25 -13.71 12.52 2.44
CA THR A 25 -14.35 12.39 3.76
C THR A 25 -13.64 13.27 4.80
N GLY A 26 -12.31 13.29 4.80
CA GLY A 26 -11.51 14.12 5.71
C GLY A 26 -11.76 15.61 5.51
N CYS A 27 -11.87 16.08 4.27
CA CYS A 27 -12.21 17.45 3.94
C CYS A 27 -13.64 17.82 4.38
N LEU A 28 -14.61 16.91 4.23
CA LEU A 28 -16.00 17.17 4.60
C LEU A 28 -16.23 17.19 6.11
N VAL A 29 -15.54 16.31 6.85
CA VAL A 29 -15.72 16.15 8.30
C VAL A 29 -14.76 17.04 9.11
N ASN A 30 -13.74 17.63 8.45
CA ASN A 30 -12.70 18.47 9.06
C ASN A 30 -12.02 17.83 10.28
N GLN A 31 -11.79 16.52 10.20
CA GLN A 31 -11.14 15.74 11.27
C GLN A 31 -9.83 15.16 10.76
N ALA A 32 -8.72 15.55 11.40
CA ALA A 32 -7.39 15.07 11.04
C ALA A 32 -7.26 13.54 11.14
N SER A 33 -7.92 12.91 12.11
CA SER A 33 -7.97 11.44 12.25
C SER A 33 -8.52 10.74 11.01
N VAL A 34 -9.54 11.32 10.38
CA VAL A 34 -10.15 10.80 9.14
C VAL A 34 -9.16 10.98 7.97
N PHE A 35 -8.42 12.09 7.91
CA PHE A 35 -7.37 12.26 6.92
C PHE A 35 -6.25 11.21 7.06
N PHE A 36 -5.85 10.88 8.29
CA PHE A 36 -4.85 9.84 8.52
C PHE A 36 -5.32 8.43 8.17
N SER A 37 -6.63 8.20 8.01
CA SER A 37 -7.16 6.90 7.56
C SER A 37 -6.76 6.56 6.11
N ILE A 38 -6.31 7.53 5.31
CA ILE A 38 -5.71 7.32 3.97
C ILE A 38 -4.58 6.30 4.04
N TYR A 39 -3.71 6.40 5.05
CA TYR A 39 -2.54 5.51 5.15
C TYR A 39 -2.94 4.07 5.47
N GLY A 40 -3.98 3.91 6.29
CA GLY A 40 -4.54 2.60 6.61
C GLY A 40 -5.23 1.96 5.41
N SER A 41 -6.13 2.69 4.74
CA SER A 41 -6.84 2.20 3.56
C SER A 41 -5.87 1.88 2.42
N LEU A 42 -4.93 2.79 2.13
CA LEU A 42 -3.95 2.62 1.07
C LEU A 42 -3.01 1.45 1.34
N GLY A 43 -2.48 1.35 2.57
CA GLY A 43 -1.62 0.23 2.97
C GLY A 43 -2.33 -1.11 2.85
N LEU A 44 -3.59 -1.19 3.30
CA LEU A 44 -4.39 -2.41 3.20
C LEU A 44 -4.66 -2.80 1.75
N VAL A 45 -5.03 -1.83 0.90
CA VAL A 45 -5.21 -2.10 -0.54
C VAL A 45 -3.88 -2.57 -1.16
N GLN A 46 -2.74 -1.96 -0.85
CA GLN A 46 -1.43 -2.41 -1.34
C GLN A 46 -1.10 -3.84 -0.94
N ILE A 47 -1.38 -4.24 0.31
CA ILE A 47 -1.16 -5.62 0.77
C ILE A 47 -2.05 -6.58 -0.01
N ILE A 48 -3.35 -6.28 -0.17
CA ILE A 48 -4.28 -7.09 -0.95
C ILE A 48 -3.80 -7.20 -2.40
N SER A 49 -3.47 -6.06 -3.02
CA SER A 49 -2.93 -6.00 -4.37
C SER A 49 -1.65 -6.81 -4.52
N CYS A 50 -0.77 -6.81 -3.52
CA CYS A 50 0.46 -7.61 -3.50
C CYS A 50 0.14 -9.10 -3.54
N VAL A 51 -0.74 -9.57 -2.64
CA VAL A 51 -1.17 -10.99 -2.57
C VAL A 51 -1.82 -11.42 -3.88
N VAL A 52 -2.78 -10.63 -4.37
CA VAL A 52 -3.53 -10.95 -5.58
C VAL A 52 -2.61 -10.96 -6.80
N ASN A 53 -1.71 -10.00 -6.94
CA ASN A 53 -0.73 -10.02 -8.03
C ASN A 53 0.22 -11.22 -7.94
N HIS A 54 0.59 -11.64 -6.73
CA HIS A 54 1.43 -12.82 -6.56
C HIS A 54 0.71 -14.12 -6.96
N LEU A 55 -0.60 -14.23 -6.71
CA LEU A 55 -1.39 -15.41 -7.04
C LEU A 55 -1.81 -15.48 -8.51
N TYR A 56 -2.21 -14.35 -9.11
CA TYR A 56 -2.88 -14.33 -10.41
C TYR A 56 -2.03 -13.82 -11.58
N LEU A 57 -0.91 -13.13 -11.34
CA LEU A 57 -0.08 -12.57 -12.42
C LEU A 57 1.05 -13.55 -12.80
N PRO A 58 1.11 -14.08 -14.04
CA PRO A 58 2.21 -14.94 -14.48
C PRO A 58 3.57 -14.24 -14.36
N ALA A 59 4.62 -14.99 -14.03
CA ALA A 59 5.96 -14.44 -13.79
C ALA A 59 6.49 -13.61 -14.98
N GLN A 60 6.17 -14.01 -16.22
CA GLN A 60 6.57 -13.33 -17.45
C GLN A 60 6.00 -11.91 -17.62
N PHE A 61 4.94 -11.54 -16.90
CA PHE A 61 4.33 -10.21 -16.95
C PHE A 61 4.65 -9.36 -15.70
N ARG A 62 5.48 -9.88 -14.79
CA ARG A 62 5.89 -9.17 -13.58
C ARG A 62 7.09 -8.28 -13.90
N HIS A 63 7.05 -7.04 -13.44
CA HIS A 63 8.19 -6.16 -13.52
C HIS A 63 9.32 -6.67 -12.61
N GLN A 64 10.57 -6.50 -13.02
CA GLN A 64 11.74 -6.99 -12.28
C GLN A 64 11.80 -6.43 -10.84
N GLN A 65 11.38 -5.17 -10.65
CA GLN A 65 11.37 -4.52 -9.34
C GLN A 65 10.21 -4.98 -8.42
N ARG A 66 9.23 -5.75 -8.94
CA ARG A 66 8.04 -6.17 -8.17
C ARG A 66 8.43 -7.00 -6.93
N HIS A 67 9.45 -7.84 -7.05
CA HIS A 67 9.94 -8.63 -5.92
C HIS A 67 10.53 -7.76 -4.81
N ARG A 68 11.35 -6.76 -5.16
CA ARG A 68 11.94 -5.83 -4.20
C ARG A 68 10.88 -4.97 -3.52
N TYR A 69 9.91 -4.48 -4.29
CA TYR A 69 8.76 -3.76 -3.75
C TYR A 69 7.98 -4.63 -2.74
N ASN A 70 7.63 -5.87 -3.11
CA ASN A 70 6.88 -6.77 -2.23
C ASN A 70 7.65 -7.06 -0.93
N LEU A 71 8.96 -7.31 -1.03
CA LEU A 71 9.80 -7.55 0.14
C LEU A 71 9.86 -6.31 1.06
N CYS A 72 10.00 -5.12 0.50
CA CYS A 72 9.96 -3.87 1.25
C CYS A 72 8.60 -3.66 1.95
N LEU A 73 7.50 -3.90 1.24
CA LEU A 73 6.13 -3.81 1.78
C LEU A 73 5.93 -4.78 2.95
N ILE A 74 6.40 -6.03 2.83
CA ILE A 74 6.31 -7.04 3.89
C ILE A 74 7.11 -6.62 5.12
N ILE A 75 8.37 -6.17 4.96
CA ILE A 75 9.21 -5.72 6.08
C ILE A 75 8.52 -4.58 6.83
N ILE A 76 8.02 -3.58 6.11
CA ILE A 76 7.34 -2.44 6.73
C ILE A 76 6.06 -2.89 7.45
N THR A 77 5.29 -3.79 6.84
CA THR A 77 4.09 -4.35 7.47
C THR A 77 4.42 -5.08 8.78
N ILE A 78 5.49 -5.88 8.80
CA ILE A 78 5.96 -6.58 10.01
C ILE A 78 6.36 -5.57 11.10
N ILE A 79 7.14 -4.54 10.75
CA ILE A 79 7.56 -3.50 11.69
C ILE A 79 6.33 -2.81 12.31
N VAL A 80 5.35 -2.44 11.49
CA VAL A 80 4.13 -1.77 11.95
C VAL A 80 3.32 -2.67 12.89
N ILE A 81 3.13 -3.95 12.53
CA ILE A 81 2.43 -4.92 13.39
C ILE A 81 3.17 -5.12 14.72
N ALA A 82 4.49 -5.28 14.68
CA ALA A 82 5.31 -5.48 15.88
C ALA A 82 5.21 -4.28 16.83
N LEU A 83 5.24 -3.06 16.29
CA LEU A 83 5.08 -1.84 17.06
C LEU A 83 3.68 -1.75 17.69
N TRP A 84 2.62 -2.04 16.93
CA TRP A 84 1.26 -2.08 17.46
C TRP A 84 1.08 -3.14 18.56
N LEU A 85 1.67 -4.32 18.41
CA LEU A 85 1.65 -5.37 19.44
C LEU A 85 2.41 -4.94 20.69
N ALA A 86 3.55 -4.26 20.56
CA ALA A 86 4.28 -3.73 21.70
C ALA A 86 3.46 -2.70 22.50
N VAL A 87 2.64 -1.89 21.82
CA VAL A 87 1.70 -0.96 22.45
C VAL A 87 0.58 -1.69 23.18
N LEU A 88 0.00 -2.72 22.56
CA LEU A 88 -1.10 -3.49 23.15
C LEU A 88 -0.68 -4.30 24.38
N LEU A 89 0.59 -4.75 24.43
CA LEU A 89 1.11 -5.59 25.50
C LEU A 89 1.83 -4.78 26.61
N GLY A 90 2.21 -3.53 26.36
CA GLY A 90 2.91 -2.67 27.32
C GLY A 90 1.93 -2.00 28.29
N ASN A 91 1.76 -2.57 29.49
CA ASN A 91 0.79 -2.12 30.50
C ASN A 91 1.34 -1.08 31.51
N ASP A 92 2.59 -0.62 31.35
CA ASP A 92 3.26 0.25 32.31
C ASP A 92 3.35 1.72 31.85
N TYR A 93 2.98 2.64 32.75
CA TYR A 93 2.97 4.09 32.51
C TYR A 93 4.33 4.67 32.10
N THR A 94 5.45 4.12 32.56
CA THR A 94 6.80 4.58 32.17
C THR A 94 7.15 4.20 30.73
N TYR A 95 6.61 3.08 30.24
CA TYR A 95 6.74 2.66 28.84
C TYR A 95 5.92 3.58 27.92
N THR A 96 4.81 4.16 28.37
CA THR A 96 3.92 4.96 27.51
C THR A 96 4.56 6.24 26.95
N HIS A 97 5.53 6.87 27.63
CA HIS A 97 6.20 8.07 27.09
C HIS A 97 7.24 7.73 26.01
N PHE A 98 8.07 6.72 26.25
CA PHE A 98 9.05 6.26 25.26
C PHE A 98 8.36 5.64 24.05
N VAL A 99 7.39 4.75 24.30
CA VAL A 99 6.56 4.12 23.25
C VAL A 99 5.72 5.17 22.54
N GLY A 100 5.17 6.18 23.24
CA GLY A 100 4.43 7.28 22.64
C GLY A 100 5.25 8.10 21.65
N GLY A 101 6.50 8.45 22.00
CA GLY A 101 7.42 9.11 21.07
C GLY A 101 7.75 8.26 19.85
N LEU A 102 7.93 6.95 20.07
CA LEU A 102 8.23 5.99 19.00
C LEU A 102 7.02 5.77 18.07
N ILE A 103 5.79 5.79 18.59
CA ILE A 103 4.55 5.78 17.80
C ILE A 103 4.48 7.03 16.94
N ILE A 104 4.64 8.22 17.52
CA ILE A 104 4.55 9.49 16.77
C ILE A 104 5.61 9.52 15.66
N PHE A 105 6.84 9.14 15.98
CA PHE A 105 7.91 9.04 14.98
C PHE A 105 7.57 8.03 13.89
N THR A 106 7.05 6.86 14.25
CA THR A 106 6.64 5.83 13.29
C THR A 106 5.49 6.32 12.41
N CYS A 107 4.46 6.94 12.98
CA CYS A 107 3.36 7.53 12.22
C CYS A 107 3.87 8.58 11.23
N PHE A 108 4.79 9.45 11.64
CA PHE A 108 5.42 10.43 10.76
C PHE A 108 6.27 9.77 9.67
N ALA A 109 7.07 8.76 10.01
CA ALA A 109 7.85 7.98 9.04
C ALA A 109 6.93 7.27 8.04
N MET A 110 5.81 6.70 8.49
CA MET A 110 4.81 6.06 7.63
C MET A 110 4.12 7.04 6.70
N VAL A 111 3.93 8.30 7.10
CA VAL A 111 3.41 9.35 6.21
C VAL A 111 4.33 9.53 5.02
N VAL A 112 5.63 9.68 5.26
CA VAL A 112 6.63 9.89 4.20
C VAL A 112 6.85 8.63 3.37
N ILE A 113 7.15 7.51 4.03
CA ILE A 113 7.45 6.23 3.39
C ILE A 113 6.22 5.70 2.65
N GLY A 114 5.01 5.89 3.19
CA GLY A 114 3.76 5.46 2.59
C GLY A 114 3.52 6.10 1.22
N PHE A 115 3.77 7.41 1.09
CA PHE A 115 3.70 8.08 -0.21
C PHE A 115 4.71 7.54 -1.21
N VAL A 116 5.95 7.32 -0.77
CA VAL A 116 7.02 6.77 -1.63
C VAL A 116 6.65 5.36 -2.12
N LEU A 117 6.15 4.50 -1.23
CA LEU A 117 5.70 3.15 -1.59
C LEU A 117 4.49 3.18 -2.53
N ALA A 118 3.53 4.06 -2.30
CA ALA A 118 2.37 4.19 -3.17
C ALA A 118 2.76 4.63 -4.58
N PHE A 119 3.66 5.60 -4.68
CA PHE A 119 4.19 6.05 -5.96
C PHE A 119 4.98 4.92 -6.65
N TRP A 120 5.86 4.23 -5.93
CA TRP A 120 6.62 3.12 -6.47
C TRP A 120 5.70 1.99 -6.98
N TYR A 121 4.69 1.64 -6.21
CA TYR A 121 3.67 0.68 -6.60
C TYR A 121 2.95 1.08 -7.88
N PHE A 122 2.52 2.35 -7.96
CA PHE A 122 1.80 2.89 -9.10
C PHE A 122 2.65 2.83 -10.37
N VAL A 123 3.92 3.25 -10.30
CA VAL A 123 4.87 3.17 -11.41
C VAL A 123 5.02 1.74 -11.90
N ILE A 124 5.29 0.78 -11.00
CA ILE A 124 5.42 -0.63 -11.39
C ILE A 124 4.14 -1.12 -12.07
N THR A 125 2.97 -0.83 -11.48
CA THR A 125 1.69 -1.33 -11.97
C THR A 125 1.32 -0.72 -13.33
N ILE A 126 1.65 0.55 -13.60
CA ILE A 126 1.48 1.16 -14.93
C ILE A 126 2.37 0.46 -15.96
N THR A 127 3.65 0.27 -15.68
CA THR A 127 4.59 -0.36 -16.61
C THR A 127 4.14 -1.79 -16.95
N GLU A 128 3.72 -2.57 -15.96
CA GLU A 128 3.15 -3.91 -16.18
C GLU A 128 1.87 -3.84 -17.04
N THR A 129 1.00 -2.86 -16.79
CA THR A 129 -0.25 -2.68 -17.55
C THR A 129 0.00 -2.31 -19.01
N GLN A 130 0.98 -1.44 -19.28
CA GLN A 130 1.38 -1.07 -20.63
C GLN A 130 1.93 -2.27 -21.39
N TYR A 131 2.87 -3.00 -20.79
CA TYR A 131 3.46 -4.21 -21.37
C TYR A 131 2.40 -5.27 -21.70
N ILE A 132 1.49 -5.57 -20.76
CA ILE A 132 0.38 -6.50 -21.00
C ILE A 132 -0.55 -5.99 -22.11
N GLY A 133 -0.78 -4.67 -22.16
CA GLY A 133 -1.60 -4.03 -23.19
C GLY A 133 -1.04 -4.15 -24.60
N GLU A 134 0.28 -4.03 -24.75
CA GLU A 134 0.98 -4.24 -26.03
C GLU A 134 0.86 -5.68 -26.49
N GLN A 135 1.10 -6.65 -25.60
CA GLN A 135 0.96 -8.08 -25.90
C GLN A 135 -0.47 -8.46 -26.31
N VAL A 136 -1.49 -7.86 -25.69
CA VAL A 136 -2.89 -8.06 -26.08
C VAL A 136 -3.19 -7.50 -27.48
N LYS A 137 -2.56 -6.39 -27.87
CA LYS A 137 -2.74 -5.77 -29.20
C LYS A 137 -2.02 -6.55 -30.30
N SER A 138 -0.86 -7.14 -30.00
CA SER A 138 -0.09 -7.93 -30.95
C SER A 138 -0.68 -9.33 -31.21
N GLY A 139 -1.75 -9.73 -30.53
CA GLY A 139 -2.47 -10.97 -30.80
C GLY A 139 -1.76 -12.24 -30.31
N CYS A 140 -0.76 -12.09 -29.43
CA CYS A 140 -0.16 -13.22 -28.70
C CYS A 140 -1.01 -13.67 -27.51
#